data_AF-A0A1J3IYT6-F1
#
_entry.id   AF-A0A1J3IYT6-F1
#
_cell.length_a   1.000
_cell.length_b   1.000
_cell.length_c   1.000
_cell.angle_alpha   90.00
_cell.angle_beta   90.00
_cell.angle_gamma   90.00
#
_symmetry.space_group_name_H-M   'P 1'
#
loop_
_entity.id
_entity.type
_entity.pdbx_description
1 polymer ?
#
loop_
_entity_poly.entity_id
_entity_poly.type
_entity_poly.pdbx_seq_one_letter_code
_entity_poly.pdbx_strand_id
1 'polypeptide(L)'
;EKQAVDRTGGFAQEEENRLKEQQRNKPKKTGVVYARNLGIEWGLDSRYWSWVTLQYDISSNALVEAAALLGVCWLDVGGTFDTRELSPWTHYEVVFVMKLKKSASGWEVPVHMKLV
;
A
#
# COMPACT_ATOMS: atom_id res chain seq x y z
N GLU A 1 17.33 -47.16 29.43
CA GLU A 1 17.43 -46.05 28.47
C GLU A 1 16.35 -45.03 28.83
N LYS A 2 16.71 -43.85 29.36
CA LYS A 2 15.73 -42.82 29.76
C LYS A 2 15.57 -41.84 28.60
N GLN A 3 14.38 -41.77 28.02
CA GLN A 3 14.01 -40.72 27.07
C GLN A 3 14.01 -39.37 27.79
N ALA A 4 14.97 -38.51 27.45
CA ALA A 4 14.91 -37.10 27.76
C ALA A 4 13.85 -36.48 26.85
N VAL A 5 12.65 -36.27 27.39
CA VAL A 5 11.65 -35.40 26.75
C VAL A 5 12.25 -34.01 26.72
N ASP A 6 12.47 -33.49 25.51
CA ASP A 6 12.87 -32.12 25.25
C ASP A 6 11.76 -31.17 25.71
N ARG A 7 11.78 -30.82 27.00
CA ARG A 7 10.81 -29.88 27.61
C ARG A 7 11.11 -28.43 27.22
N THR A 8 12.26 -28.18 26.59
CA THR A 8 12.75 -26.83 26.30
C THR A 8 12.05 -26.25 25.07
N GLY A 9 11.75 -27.07 24.06
CA GLY A 9 11.03 -26.63 22.86
C GLY A 9 9.58 -26.20 23.08
N GLY A 10 8.89 -26.80 24.06
CA GLY A 10 7.47 -26.50 24.33
C GLY A 10 7.24 -25.11 24.93
N PHE A 11 8.09 -24.68 25.87
CA PHE A 11 7.97 -23.37 26.52
C PHE A 11 8.24 -22.20 25.56
N ALA A 12 9.25 -22.32 24.69
CA ALA A 12 9.55 -21.29 23.71
C ALA A 12 8.41 -21.10 22.69
N GLN A 13 7.80 -22.20 22.24
CA GLN A 13 6.68 -22.15 21.30
C GLN A 13 5.43 -21.53 21.93
N GLU A 14 5.17 -21.81 23.21
CA GLU A 14 4.03 -21.27 23.94
C GLU A 14 4.17 -19.76 24.18
N GLU A 15 5.37 -19.27 24.57
CA GLU A 15 5.62 -17.84 24.66
C GLU A 15 5.47 -17.12 23.32
N GLU A 16 5.99 -17.70 22.23
CA GLU A 16 5.81 -17.14 20.89
C GLU A 16 4.33 -17.01 20.50
N ASN A 17 3.52 -18.04 20.82
CA ASN A 17 2.08 -18.02 20.55
C ASN A 17 1.36 -16.94 21.39
N ARG A 18 1.74 -16.76 22.66
CA ARG A 18 1.19 -15.69 23.52
C ARG A 18 1.54 -14.30 22.99
N LEU A 19 2.77 -14.10 22.51
CA LEU A 19 3.20 -12.85 21.89
C LEU A 19 2.43 -12.57 20.59
N LYS A 20 2.24 -13.58 19.73
CA LYS A 20 1.43 -13.46 18.51
C LYS A 20 -0.03 -13.09 18.81
N GLU A 21 -0.64 -13.73 19.81
CA GLU A 21 -2.01 -13.45 20.25
C GLU A 21 -2.16 -11.99 20.74
N GLN A 22 -1.20 -11.54 21.56
CA GLN A 22 -1.20 -10.16 22.06
C GLN A 22 -1.07 -9.13 20.93
N GLN A 23 -0.25 -9.40 19.91
CA GLN A 23 -0.10 -8.54 18.74
C GLN A 23 -1.30 -8.61 17.78
N ARG A 24 -2.04 -9.72 17.78
CA ARG A 24 -3.30 -9.86 17.01
C ARG A 24 -4.40 -8.97 17.57
N ASN A 25 -4.46 -8.82 18.90
CA ASN A 25 -5.50 -8.05 19.59
C ASN A 25 -5.24 -6.53 19.59
N LYS A 26 -4.11 -6.06 19.06
CA LYS A 26 -3.84 -4.64 18.86
C LYS A 26 -4.52 -4.13 17.57
N PRO A 27 -4.99 -2.87 17.56
CA PRO A 27 -5.48 -2.25 16.33
C PRO A 27 -4.40 -2.29 15.26
N LYS A 28 -4.77 -2.78 14.08
CA LYS A 28 -3.84 -2.92 12.96
C LYS A 28 -3.61 -1.56 12.32
N LYS A 29 -2.35 -1.26 12.07
CA LYS A 29 -1.94 -0.07 11.33
C LYS A 29 -2.26 -0.25 9.84
N THR A 30 -2.82 0.78 9.24
CA THR A 30 -3.01 0.94 7.79
C THR A 30 -2.27 2.19 7.34
N GLY A 31 -1.97 2.30 6.04
CA GLY A 31 -1.26 3.44 5.49
C GLY A 31 -1.73 3.77 4.07
N VAL A 32 -1.56 5.02 3.67
CA VAL A 32 -1.84 5.52 2.32
C VAL A 32 -0.62 6.30 1.86
N VAL A 33 -0.15 6.03 0.64
CA VAL A 33 0.87 6.84 -0.03
C VAL A 33 0.16 7.79 -0.99
N TYR A 34 0.27 9.09 -0.75
CA TYR A 34 -0.34 10.11 -1.60
C TYR A 34 0.46 10.30 -2.89
N ALA A 35 -0.20 10.81 -3.94
CA ALA A 35 0.40 10.95 -5.27
C ALA A 35 1.69 11.79 -5.28
N ARG A 36 1.82 12.76 -4.38
CA ARG A 36 3.03 13.59 -4.21
C ARG A 36 4.25 12.80 -3.72
N ASN A 37 4.03 11.66 -3.08
CA ASN A 37 5.08 10.78 -2.58
C ASN A 37 5.37 9.62 -3.53
N LEU A 38 4.69 9.56 -4.68
CA LEU A 38 4.96 8.59 -5.74
C LEU A 38 6.01 9.15 -6.71
N GLY A 39 6.88 8.28 -7.20
CA GLY A 39 7.65 8.55 -8.40
C GLY A 39 6.73 8.39 -9.60
N ILE A 40 6.45 9.49 -10.29
CA ILE A 40 5.61 9.51 -11.50
C ILE A 40 6.49 9.98 -12.65
N GLU A 41 6.64 9.16 -13.68
CA GLU A 41 7.41 9.55 -14.87
C GLU A 41 6.79 10.80 -15.51
N TRP A 42 7.64 11.81 -15.74
CA TRP A 42 7.25 13.16 -16.14
C TRP A 42 6.25 13.88 -15.21
N GLY A 43 6.04 13.41 -13.97
CA GLY A 43 5.04 13.96 -13.05
C GLY A 43 5.21 15.44 -12.64
N LEU A 44 6.42 15.98 -12.85
CA LEU A 44 6.72 17.41 -12.66
C LEU A 44 6.54 18.26 -13.93
N ASP A 45 6.34 17.61 -15.08
CA ASP A 45 6.17 18.27 -16.36
C ASP A 45 4.68 18.56 -16.62
N SER A 46 4.36 19.85 -16.61
CA SER A 46 2.99 20.33 -16.80
C SER A 46 2.41 20.06 -18.20
N ARG A 47 3.23 19.62 -19.16
CA ARG A 47 2.79 19.20 -20.49
C ARG A 47 2.07 17.84 -20.45
N TYR A 48 2.42 16.98 -19.49
CA TYR A 48 1.89 15.62 -19.38
C TYR A 48 0.99 15.43 -18.17
N TRP A 49 1.26 16.14 -17.08
CA TRP A 49 0.53 16.00 -15.83
C TRP A 49 0.04 17.35 -15.30
N SER A 50 -1.06 17.29 -14.57
CA SER A 50 -1.59 18.41 -13.80
C SER A 50 -1.84 17.96 -12.38
N TRP A 51 -1.71 18.86 -11.41
CA TRP A 51 -1.99 18.56 -10.01
C TRP A 51 -3.35 19.15 -9.65
N VAL A 52 -4.24 18.30 -9.15
CA VAL A 52 -5.62 18.68 -8.82
C VAL A 52 -5.92 18.29 -7.39
N THR A 53 -6.65 19.14 -6.69
CA THR A 53 -7.15 18.83 -5.34
C THR A 53 -8.45 18.05 -5.46
N LEU A 54 -8.50 16.86 -4.89
CA LEU A 54 -9.67 15.99 -4.86
C LEU A 54 -10.08 15.70 -3.42
N GLN A 55 -11.38 15.52 -3.21
CA GLN A 55 -11.88 14.92 -1.98
C GLN A 55 -11.66 13.41 -2.07
N TYR A 56 -10.77 12.89 -1.24
CA TYR A 56 -10.40 11.47 -1.25
C TYR A 56 -11.54 10.59 -0.71
N ASP A 57 -12.19 11.06 0.35
CA ASP A 57 -13.25 10.36 1.04
C ASP A 57 -14.39 11.33 1.41
N ILE A 58 -15.61 10.89 1.11
CA ILE A 58 -16.85 11.62 1.35
C ILE A 58 -17.08 11.81 2.85
N SER A 59 -16.56 10.91 3.70
CA SER A 59 -16.76 10.94 5.15
C SER A 59 -15.80 11.86 5.90
N SER A 60 -14.56 12.01 5.42
CA SER A 60 -13.51 12.75 6.14
C SER A 60 -13.32 14.20 5.69
N ASN A 61 -13.96 14.64 4.60
CA ASN A 61 -13.70 15.95 3.97
C ASN A 61 -12.22 16.21 3.65
N ALA A 62 -11.38 15.16 3.67
CA ALA A 62 -9.95 15.29 3.44
C ALA A 62 -9.68 15.60 1.97
N LEU A 63 -9.07 16.77 1.75
CA LEU A 63 -8.57 17.18 0.45
C LEU A 63 -7.17 16.62 0.26
N VAL A 64 -6.96 15.92 -0.86
CA VAL A 64 -5.67 15.37 -1.25
C VAL A 64 -5.29 15.89 -2.62
N GLU A 65 -4.00 16.06 -2.86
CA GLU A 65 -3.50 16.33 -4.21
C GLU A 65 -3.39 15.03 -5.00
N ALA A 66 -3.98 15.02 -6.20
CA ALA A 66 -3.91 13.92 -7.14
C ALA A 66 -3.20 14.38 -8.43
N ALA A 67 -2.43 13.48 -9.03
CA ALA A 67 -1.85 13.67 -10.35
C ALA A 67 -2.90 13.32 -11.42
N ALA A 68 -3.32 14.30 -12.19
CA ALA A 68 -4.23 14.14 -13.31
C ALA A 68 -3.45 14.12 -14.63
N LEU A 69 -3.47 12.97 -15.28
CA LEU A 69 -2.82 12.76 -16.58
C LEU A 69 -3.55 13.54 -17.69
N LEU A 70 -2.79 14.25 -18.52
CA LEU A 70 -3.29 15.00 -19.67
C LEU A 70 -3.31 14.13 -20.94
N GLY A 71 -2.25 13.36 -21.18
CA GLY A 71 -2.18 12.40 -22.29
C GLY A 71 -0.75 11.92 -22.58
N VAL A 72 -0.53 10.62 -22.52
CA VAL A 72 0.74 9.92 -22.84
C VAL A 72 0.42 8.52 -23.41
N CYS A 73 1.39 7.89 -24.07
CA CYS A 73 1.23 6.53 -24.60
C CYS A 73 1.62 5.42 -23.62
N TRP A 74 2.26 5.75 -22.49
CA TRP A 74 2.54 4.85 -21.36
C TRP A 74 2.76 5.68 -20.10
N LEU A 75 2.60 5.06 -18.94
CA LEU A 75 2.90 5.66 -17.64
C LEU A 75 3.71 4.67 -16.80
N ASP A 76 4.64 5.20 -16.02
CA ASP A 76 5.33 4.46 -14.95
C ASP A 76 5.14 5.25 -13.65
N VAL A 77 4.56 4.56 -12.66
CA VAL A 77 4.24 5.12 -11.35
C VAL A 77 4.69 4.12 -10.30
N GLY A 78 5.65 4.53 -9.49
CA GLY A 78 6.22 3.75 -8.42
C GLY A 78 6.13 4.46 -7.07
N GLY A 79 6.27 3.71 -6.00
CA GLY A 79 6.31 4.26 -4.65
C GLY A 79 6.95 3.28 -3.68
N THR A 80 7.41 3.80 -2.54
CA THR A 80 7.94 3.01 -1.44
C THR A 80 7.09 3.22 -0.20
N PHE A 81 6.87 2.16 0.58
CA PHE A 81 6.21 2.24 1.87
C PHE A 81 7.09 1.59 2.93
N ASP A 82 7.29 2.26 4.06
CA ASP A 82 8.10 1.69 5.15
C ASP A 82 7.32 0.59 5.86
N THR A 83 7.71 -0.67 5.61
CA THR A 83 7.04 -1.83 6.19
C THR A 83 7.19 -1.92 7.72
N ARG A 84 8.11 -1.15 8.33
CA ARG A 84 8.21 -1.02 9.79
C ARG A 84 7.00 -0.29 10.39
N GLU A 85 6.27 0.47 9.58
CA GLU A 85 5.00 1.08 9.97
C GLU A 85 3.84 0.09 9.94
N LEU A 86 4.01 -1.09 9.34
CA LEU A 86 3.00 -2.14 9.33
C LEU A 86 2.98 -2.93 10.65
N SER A 87 1.85 -3.57 10.91
CA SER A 87 1.69 -4.45 12.06
C SER A 87 2.31 -5.81 11.74
N PRO A 88 3.21 -6.35 12.58
CA PRO A 88 3.75 -7.68 12.40
C PRO A 88 2.66 -8.75 12.30
N TRP A 89 2.96 -9.87 11.63
CA TRP A 89 2.08 -11.04 11.52
C TRP A 89 0.69 -10.72 10.96
N THR A 90 0.61 -9.74 10.07
CA THR A 90 -0.66 -9.29 9.47
C THR A 90 -0.51 -9.37 7.96
N HIS A 91 -1.50 -9.95 7.30
CA HIS A 91 -1.58 -9.96 5.84
C HIS A 91 -2.08 -8.59 5.38
N TYR A 92 -1.36 -8.00 4.43
CA TYR A 92 -1.68 -6.70 3.87
C TYR A 92 -2.02 -6.87 2.39
N GLU A 93 -3.02 -6.12 1.95
CA GLU A 93 -3.35 -5.96 0.54
C GLU A 93 -2.86 -4.57 0.08
N VAL A 94 -2.27 -4.52 -1.11
CA VAL A 94 -1.87 -3.26 -1.75
C VAL A 94 -2.93 -2.92 -2.78
N VAL A 95 -3.57 -1.76 -2.62
CA VAL A 95 -4.65 -1.29 -3.48
C VAL A 95 -4.24 0.02 -4.15
N PHE A 96 -4.38 0.09 -5.47
CA PHE A 96 -4.22 1.31 -6.24
C PHE A 96 -5.59 1.96 -6.45
N VAL A 97 -5.75 3.18 -5.93
CA VAL A 97 -7.00 3.94 -6.09
C VAL A 97 -6.82 4.96 -7.21
N MET A 98 -7.57 4.79 -8.30
CA MET A 98 -7.50 5.66 -9.48
C MET A 98 -8.89 6.09 -9.90
N LYS A 99 -9.00 7.31 -10.45
CA LYS A 99 -10.23 7.84 -11.01
C LYS A 99 -10.09 8.03 -12.52
N LEU A 100 -10.88 7.29 -13.28
CA LEU A 100 -10.95 7.45 -14.73
C LEU A 100 -12.01 8.51 -15.09
N LYS A 101 -11.64 9.45 -15.97
CA LYS A 101 -12.60 10.36 -16.60
C LYS A 101 -13.42 9.59 -17.63
N LYS A 102 -14.65 10.03 -17.90
CA LYS A 102 -15.50 9.44 -18.95
C LYS A 102 -14.84 9.43 -20.33
N SER A 103 -13.96 10.40 -20.59
CA SER A 103 -13.20 10.54 -21.83
C SER A 103 -11.85 9.80 -21.82
N ALA A 104 -11.53 9.06 -20.75
CA ALA A 104 -10.29 8.30 -20.69
C ALA A 104 -10.36 7.10 -21.63
N SER A 105 -9.30 6.87 -22.40
CA SER A 105 -9.12 5.75 -23.32
C SER A 105 -7.71 5.16 -23.15
N GLY A 106 -7.44 3.99 -23.72
CA GLY A 106 -6.17 3.26 -23.58
C GLY A 106 -6.13 2.27 -22.41
N TRP A 107 -7.16 2.25 -21.57
CA TRP A 107 -7.29 1.34 -20.42
C TRP A 107 -7.93 0.00 -20.78
N GLU A 108 -8.36 -0.17 -22.03
CA GLU A 108 -8.75 -1.46 -22.61
C GLU A 108 -7.56 -2.41 -22.78
N VAL A 109 -6.33 -1.89 -22.74
CA VAL A 109 -5.10 -2.66 -22.76
C VAL A 109 -4.69 -3.00 -21.31
N PRO A 110 -4.25 -4.24 -21.02
CA PRO A 110 -3.80 -4.60 -19.69
C PRO A 110 -2.71 -3.67 -19.15
N VAL A 111 -2.86 -3.25 -17.90
CA VAL A 111 -1.85 -2.46 -17.18
C VAL A 111 -0.89 -3.41 -16.48
N HIS A 112 0.41 -3.15 -16.60
CA HIS A 112 1.43 -3.86 -15.84
C HIS A 112 1.63 -3.20 -14.48
N MET A 113 1.34 -3.94 -13.41
CA MET A 113 1.62 -3.52 -12.05
C MET A 113 2.71 -4.44 -11.48
N LYS A 114 3.72 -3.85 -10.86
CA LYS A 114 4.81 -4.57 -10.22
C LYS A 114 4.93 -4.14 -8.77
N LEU A 115 4.85 -5.11 -7.86
CA LEU A 115 5.29 -4.94 -6.47
C LEU A 115 6.73 -5.44 -6.40
N VAL A 116 7.67 -4.55 -6.07
CA VAL A 116 9.10 -4.84 -5.91
C VAL A 116 9.50 -4.89 -4.45
#